data_AF-A0A8U0TNX0-F1
#
_entry.id   AF-A0A8U0TNX0-F1
#
_cell.length_a   1.000
_cell.length_b   1.000
_cell.length_c   1.000
_cell.angle_alpha   90.00
_cell.angle_beta   90.00
_cell.angle_gamma   90.00
#
_symmetry.space_group_name_H-M   'P 1'
#
loop_
_entity.id
_entity.type
_entity.pdbx_description
1 polymer ?
#
loop_
_entity_poly.entity_id
_entity_poly.type
_entity_poly.pdbx_seq_one_letter_code
_entity_poly.pdbx_strand_id
1 'polypeptide(L)'
;MFIQTRDFVVPLPRLLCGSLEPVKENLKICKLEMGFRENELQHIVTVIPKVLKANKRKLTQIFHYIHNTMNIPHDLTAKFPQALNAKYLRIKERHLFLQYLDKAQYNPAKPNYISLDKLVSLPDEAFCNEVAVATPKDFELFQKTV
;
A
#
# COMPACT_ATOMS: atom_id res chain seq x y z
N MET A 1 17.52 11.18 27.85
CA MET A 1 18.82 11.37 27.17
C MET A 1 18.79 10.53 25.89
N PHE A 2 18.00 10.96 24.89
CA PHE A 2 18.46 11.48 23.60
C PHE A 2 19.45 10.57 22.85
N ILE A 3 18.94 9.61 22.09
CA ILE A 3 19.58 9.09 20.86
C ILE A 3 18.57 8.25 20.08
N GLN A 4 17.73 8.88 19.27
CA GLN A 4 16.97 8.17 18.22
C GLN A 4 16.61 9.09 17.04
N THR A 5 17.44 10.10 16.78
CA THR A 5 17.27 11.05 15.66
C THR A 5 18.24 10.83 14.52
N ARG A 6 19.15 9.86 14.60
CA ARG A 6 20.20 9.65 13.58
C ARG A 6 19.77 8.76 12.40
N ASP A 7 18.83 7.85 12.58
CA ASP A 7 18.31 7.00 11.49
C ASP A 7 17.30 7.72 10.57
N PHE A 8 16.85 8.92 10.97
CA PHE A 8 15.94 9.75 10.17
C PHE A 8 16.62 10.46 9.00
N VAL A 9 17.94 10.64 9.05
CA VAL A 9 18.67 11.59 8.19
C VAL A 9 19.03 10.99 6.83
N VAL A 10 18.94 9.67 6.66
CA VAL A 10 19.50 8.98 5.49
C VAL A 10 18.52 8.79 4.31
N PRO A 11 17.18 8.69 4.43
CA PRO A 11 16.37 8.45 3.23
C PRO A 11 16.10 9.69 2.36
N LEU A 12 16.21 10.92 2.86
CA LEU A 12 15.82 12.10 2.06
C LEU A 12 16.57 13.40 2.44
N PRO A 13 17.80 13.61 1.91
CA PRO A 13 18.48 14.92 1.98
C PRO A 13 17.62 16.07 1.41
N ARG A 14 16.71 15.76 0.47
CA ARG A 14 15.82 16.73 -0.19
C ARG A 14 14.60 17.18 0.64
N LEU A 15 14.43 16.71 1.88
CA LEU A 15 13.44 17.28 2.81
C LEU A 15 13.99 18.51 3.54
N LEU A 16 15.31 18.66 3.60
CA LEU A 16 15.99 19.76 4.29
C LEU A 16 16.16 21.00 3.41
N CYS A 17 15.99 20.89 2.08
CA CYS A 17 16.29 21.96 1.12
C CYS A 17 15.07 22.49 0.34
N GLY A 18 13.83 22.14 0.71
CA GLY A 18 12.61 22.57 0.01
C GLY A 18 11.51 23.04 0.96
N SER A 19 10.46 23.68 0.42
CA SER A 19 9.29 24.08 1.21
C SER A 19 8.66 22.87 1.91
N LEU A 20 8.46 22.98 3.22
CA LEU A 20 7.83 21.95 4.06
C LEU A 20 6.30 21.93 3.96
N GLU A 21 5.70 22.91 3.30
CA GLU A 21 4.25 23.02 3.13
C GLU A 21 3.60 21.78 2.48
N PRO A 22 4.08 21.24 1.33
CA PRO A 22 3.50 20.03 0.75
C PRO A 22 3.64 18.79 1.65
N VAL A 23 4.67 18.75 2.50
CA VAL A 23 4.87 17.66 3.47
C VAL A 23 3.85 17.74 4.59
N LYS A 24 3.62 18.94 5.14
CA LYS A 24 2.61 19.18 6.18
C LYS A 24 1.20 18.88 5.67
N GLU A 25 0.89 19.26 4.42
CA GLU A 25 -0.41 19.00 3.81
C GLU A 25 -0.65 17.49 3.63
N ASN A 26 0.31 16.75 3.08
CA ASN A 26 0.19 15.30 2.93
C ASN A 26 0.05 14.57 4.28
N LEU A 27 0.74 15.04 5.33
CA LEU A 27 0.54 14.53 6.70
C LEU A 27 -0.89 14.78 7.20
N LYS A 28 -1.43 15.99 6.99
CA LYS A 28 -2.82 16.30 7.35
C LYS A 28 -3.81 15.41 6.61
N ILE A 29 -3.58 15.13 5.34
CA ILE A 29 -4.44 14.23 4.54
C ILE A 29 -4.40 12.81 5.09
N CYS A 30 -3.21 12.28 5.37
CA CYS A 30 -3.12 10.92 5.93
C CYS A 30 -3.79 10.82 7.31
N LYS A 31 -3.74 11.88 8.12
CA LYS A 31 -4.38 11.90 9.44
C LYS A 31 -5.90 12.14 9.37
N LEU A 32 -6.34 13.13 8.59
CA LEU A 32 -7.73 13.61 8.58
C LEU A 32 -8.59 12.90 7.54
N GLU A 33 -8.09 12.71 6.32
CA GLU A 33 -8.86 12.07 5.23
C GLU A 33 -8.74 10.55 5.28
N MET A 34 -7.55 10.02 5.56
CA MET A 34 -7.30 8.58 5.63
C MET A 34 -7.42 8.01 7.05
N GLY A 35 -7.71 8.84 8.06
CA GLY A 35 -8.02 8.39 9.41
C GLY A 35 -6.92 7.64 10.17
N PHE A 36 -5.65 7.69 9.72
CA PHE A 36 -4.57 7.01 10.41
C PHE A 36 -4.27 7.65 11.78
N ARG A 37 -4.02 6.80 12.78
CA ARG A 37 -3.55 7.25 14.09
C ARG A 37 -2.12 7.78 14.00
N GLU A 38 -1.71 8.55 15.00
CA GLU A 38 -0.41 9.22 14.97
C GLU A 38 0.77 8.23 14.96
N ASN A 39 0.67 7.14 15.73
CA ASN A 39 1.65 6.06 15.74
C ASN A 39 1.71 5.30 14.40
N GLU A 40 0.56 5.03 13.79
CA GLU A 40 0.45 4.40 12.46
C GLU A 40 1.07 5.30 11.39
N LEU A 41 0.74 6.60 11.42
CA LEU A 41 1.27 7.58 10.50
C LEU A 41 2.79 7.74 10.64
N GLN A 42 3.31 7.79 11.87
CA GLN A 42 4.75 7.80 12.12
C GLN A 42 5.41 6.57 11.49
N HIS A 43 4.87 5.38 11.71
CA HIS A 43 5.38 4.15 11.12
C HIS A 43 5.35 4.19 9.58
N ILE A 44 4.22 4.58 8.98
CA ILE A 44 4.08 4.71 7.52
C ILE A 44 5.14 5.64 6.97
N VAL A 45 5.32 6.83 7.57
CA VAL A 45 6.29 7.83 7.10
C VAL A 45 7.73 7.37 7.26
N THR A 46 8.04 6.63 8.33
CA THR A 46 9.37 6.05 8.53
C THR A 46 9.69 4.99 7.48
N VAL A 47 8.74 4.11 7.14
CA VAL A 47 8.96 3.03 6.17
C VAL A 47 8.91 3.53 4.73
N ILE A 48 7.96 4.42 4.40
CA ILE A 48 7.78 4.97 3.05
C ILE A 48 7.75 6.51 3.07
N PRO A 49 8.88 7.18 3.29
CA PRO A 49 8.92 8.65 3.37
C PRO A 49 8.50 9.34 2.06
N LYS A 50 8.47 8.60 0.94
CA LYS A 50 7.91 9.05 -0.34
C LYS A 50 6.43 9.42 -0.26
N VAL A 51 5.67 8.88 0.70
CA VAL A 51 4.26 9.23 0.95
C VAL A 51 4.09 10.73 1.20
N LEU A 52 5.08 11.36 1.84
CA LEU A 52 5.09 12.79 2.16
C LEU A 52 5.18 13.69 0.92
N LYS A 53 5.65 13.14 -0.20
CA LYS A 53 5.79 13.84 -1.49
C LYS A 53 4.91 13.22 -2.57
N ALA A 54 4.07 12.25 -2.20
CA ALA A 54 3.19 11.58 -3.15
C ALA A 54 2.11 12.54 -3.64
N ASN A 55 1.59 12.26 -4.83
CA ASN A 55 0.44 12.98 -5.35
C ASN A 55 -0.79 12.62 -4.52
N LYS A 56 -1.42 13.62 -3.89
CA LYS A 56 -2.63 13.47 -3.07
C LYS A 56 -3.69 12.59 -3.72
N ARG A 57 -4.07 12.90 -4.97
CA ARG A 57 -5.15 12.18 -5.67
C ARG A 57 -4.82 10.70 -5.83
N LYS A 58 -3.58 10.39 -6.20
CA LYS A 58 -3.12 8.99 -6.36
C LYS A 58 -3.12 8.24 -5.03
N LEU A 59 -2.61 8.88 -3.97
CA LEU A 59 -2.53 8.27 -2.65
C LEU A 59 -3.92 8.00 -2.08
N THR A 60 -4.82 8.99 -2.13
CA THR A 60 -6.21 8.87 -1.69
C THR A 60 -6.97 7.82 -2.51
N GLN A 61 -6.74 7.73 -3.83
CA GLN A 61 -7.33 6.70 -4.68
C GLN A 61 -6.89 5.28 -4.27
N ILE A 62 -5.59 5.08 -4.04
CA ILE A 62 -5.05 3.78 -3.60
C ILE A 62 -5.64 3.41 -2.24
N PHE A 63 -5.61 4.35 -1.29
CA PHE A 63 -6.15 4.12 0.05
C PHE A 63 -7.65 3.79 0.01
N HIS A 64 -8.48 4.55 -0.71
CA HIS A 64 -9.91 4.25 -0.83
C HIS A 64 -10.18 2.89 -1.43
N TYR A 65 -9.40 2.48 -2.43
CA TYR A 65 -9.58 1.16 -3.03
C TYR A 65 -9.24 0.03 -2.02
N ILE A 66 -8.11 0.15 -1.32
CA ILE A 66 -7.71 -0.81 -0.29
C ILE A 66 -8.75 -0.86 0.85
N HIS A 67 -9.18 0.30 1.35
CA HIS A 67 -10.05 0.36 2.52
C HIS A 67 -11.50 0.02 2.19
N ASN A 68 -12.07 0.65 1.16
CA ASN A 68 -13.50 0.58 0.86
C ASN A 68 -13.84 -0.55 -0.12
N THR A 69 -12.97 -0.88 -1.08
CA THR A 69 -13.23 -1.94 -2.07
C THR A 69 -12.73 -3.29 -1.58
N MET A 70 -11.50 -3.34 -1.07
CA MET A 70 -10.92 -4.59 -0.57
C MET A 70 -11.31 -4.90 0.89
N ASN A 71 -12.02 -4.00 1.58
CA ASN A 71 -12.43 -4.09 2.98
C ASN A 71 -11.25 -4.35 3.94
N ILE A 72 -10.10 -3.74 3.66
CA ILE A 72 -8.91 -3.90 4.49
C ILE A 72 -8.85 -2.80 5.56
N PRO A 73 -8.69 -3.16 6.84
CA PRO A 73 -8.70 -2.16 7.92
C PRO A 73 -7.41 -1.35 7.98
N HIS A 74 -7.46 -0.22 8.70
CA HIS A 74 -6.36 0.76 8.78
C HIS A 74 -5.11 0.18 9.42
N ASP A 75 -5.26 -0.63 10.47
CA ASP A 75 -4.17 -1.30 11.17
C ASP A 75 -3.39 -2.23 10.24
N LEU A 76 -4.09 -2.97 9.38
CA LEU A 76 -3.45 -3.86 8.41
C LEU A 76 -2.78 -3.09 7.28
N THR A 77 -3.38 -1.99 6.84
CA THR A 77 -2.79 -1.07 5.85
C THR A 77 -1.54 -0.39 6.41
N ALA A 78 -1.58 0.04 7.68
CA ALA A 78 -0.45 0.63 8.38
C ALA A 78 0.68 -0.38 8.61
N LYS A 79 0.35 -1.67 8.82
CA LYS A 79 1.33 -2.76 8.93
C LYS A 79 2.06 -3.04 7.61
N PHE A 80 1.42 -2.79 6.47
CA PHE A 80 1.99 -2.99 5.13
C PHE A 80 1.96 -1.68 4.32
N PRO A 81 2.69 -0.65 4.78
CA PRO A 81 2.59 0.69 4.21
C PRO A 81 3.05 0.75 2.75
N GLN A 82 3.88 -0.20 2.29
CA GLN A 82 4.29 -0.34 0.89
C GLN A 82 3.10 -0.43 -0.09
N ALA A 83 1.93 -0.90 0.36
CA ALA A 83 0.73 -0.93 -0.45
C ALA A 83 0.30 0.48 -0.92
N LEU A 84 0.53 1.51 -0.11
CA LEU A 84 0.24 2.90 -0.45
C LEU A 84 1.21 3.49 -1.51
N ASN A 85 2.37 2.86 -1.70
CA ASN A 85 3.37 3.26 -2.70
C ASN A 85 3.31 2.41 -3.98
N ALA A 86 2.45 1.38 -4.02
CA ALA A 86 2.30 0.52 -5.19
C ALA A 86 1.48 1.18 -6.30
N LYS A 87 1.59 0.66 -7.54
CA LYS A 87 0.80 1.15 -8.66
C LYS A 87 -0.67 0.76 -8.46
N TYR A 88 -1.59 1.73 -8.53
CA TYR A 88 -3.04 1.49 -8.45
C TYR A 88 -3.51 0.36 -9.37
N LEU A 89 -3.07 0.38 -10.64
CA LEU A 89 -3.45 -0.63 -11.63
C LEU A 89 -3.05 -2.05 -11.19
N ARG A 90 -1.85 -2.22 -10.64
CA ARG A 90 -1.37 -3.51 -10.12
C ARG A 90 -2.26 -4.02 -8.97
N ILE A 91 -2.63 -3.15 -8.03
CA ILE A 91 -3.51 -3.53 -6.91
C ILE A 91 -4.88 -3.96 -7.45
N LYS A 92 -5.45 -3.13 -8.35
CA LYS A 92 -6.76 -3.36 -8.94
C LYS A 92 -6.82 -4.69 -9.70
N GLU A 93 -5.92 -4.90 -10.65
CA GLU A 93 -5.92 -6.11 -11.49
C GLU A 93 -5.73 -7.37 -10.66
N ARG A 94 -4.78 -7.37 -9.71
CA ARG A 94 -4.53 -8.54 -8.86
C ARG A 94 -5.68 -8.81 -7.90
N HIS A 95 -6.28 -7.77 -7.32
CA HIS A 95 -7.45 -7.93 -6.46
C HIS A 95 -8.63 -8.51 -7.24
N LEU A 96 -8.94 -7.93 -8.42
CA LEU A 96 -10.05 -8.39 -9.27
C LEU A 96 -9.82 -9.83 -9.75
N PHE A 97 -8.58 -10.20 -10.09
CA PHE A 97 -8.27 -11.57 -10.47
C PHE A 97 -8.47 -12.55 -9.30
N LEU A 98 -8.03 -12.18 -8.08
CA LEU A 98 -8.29 -13.00 -6.90
C LEU A 98 -9.78 -13.07 -6.55
N GLN A 99 -10.56 -12.01 -6.80
CA GLN A 99 -12.02 -12.06 -6.65
C GLN A 99 -12.67 -12.99 -7.67
N TYR A 100 -12.23 -12.92 -8.93
CA TYR A 100 -12.69 -13.81 -10.00
C TYR A 100 -12.45 -15.30 -9.66
N LEU A 101 -11.32 -15.59 -9.01
CA LEU A 101 -10.97 -16.94 -8.55
C LEU A 101 -11.55 -17.32 -7.17
N ASP A 102 -12.34 -16.45 -6.54
CA ASP A 102 -12.85 -16.59 -5.16
C ASP A 102 -11.75 -16.85 -4.12
N LYS A 103 -10.57 -16.26 -4.33
CA LYS A 103 -9.37 -16.36 -3.48
C LYS A 103 -9.04 -15.07 -2.73
N ALA A 104 -9.81 -14.00 -2.93
CA ALA A 104 -9.56 -12.70 -2.30
C ALA A 104 -9.84 -12.71 -0.78
N GLN A 105 -8.91 -13.27 0.00
CA GLN A 105 -8.98 -13.33 1.46
C GLN A 105 -7.85 -12.50 2.11
N TYR A 106 -8.19 -11.35 2.68
CA TYR A 106 -7.24 -10.45 3.33
C TYR A 106 -7.34 -10.44 4.85
N ASN A 107 -8.17 -11.30 5.46
CA ASN A 107 -8.28 -11.40 6.91
C ASN A 107 -7.22 -12.37 7.48
N PRO A 108 -6.28 -11.91 8.35
CA PRO A 108 -5.24 -12.75 8.94
C PRO A 108 -5.77 -13.89 9.81
N ALA A 109 -7.01 -13.78 10.32
CA ALA A 109 -7.63 -14.79 11.17
C ALA A 109 -8.32 -15.92 10.39
N LYS A 110 -8.40 -15.81 9.05
CA LYS A 110 -9.05 -16.80 8.19
C LYS A 110 -8.03 -17.65 7.42
N PRO A 111 -8.37 -18.90 7.07
CA PRO A 111 -7.51 -19.71 6.20
C PRO A 111 -7.34 -19.05 4.84
N ASN A 112 -6.26 -19.40 4.13
CA ASN A 112 -5.89 -18.82 2.83
C ASN A 112 -5.66 -17.30 2.87
N TYR A 113 -5.23 -16.77 4.02
CA TYR A 113 -4.88 -15.37 4.17
C TYR A 113 -3.77 -14.95 3.19
N ILE A 114 -4.07 -13.90 2.42
CA ILE A 114 -3.14 -13.22 1.53
C ILE A 114 -2.77 -11.89 2.16
N SER A 115 -1.51 -11.73 2.55
CA SER A 115 -1.00 -10.44 3.02
C SER A 115 -0.97 -9.41 1.90
N LEU A 116 -1.21 -8.14 2.23
CA LEU A 116 -1.07 -7.02 1.31
C LEU A 116 0.31 -6.95 0.65
N ASP A 117 1.37 -7.29 1.39
CA ASP A 117 2.73 -7.32 0.84
C ASP A 117 2.85 -8.27 -0.36
N LYS A 118 2.41 -9.53 -0.20
CA LYS A 118 2.38 -10.50 -1.31
C LYS A 118 1.60 -9.98 -2.52
N LEU A 119 0.50 -9.26 -2.28
CA LEU A 119 -0.30 -8.69 -3.36
C LEU A 119 0.45 -7.61 -4.15
N VAL A 120 1.26 -6.78 -3.49
CA VAL A 120 1.86 -5.59 -4.13
C VAL A 120 3.33 -5.75 -4.53
N SER A 121 4.07 -6.62 -3.83
CA SER A 121 5.53 -6.74 -3.93
C SER A 121 5.98 -7.88 -4.85
N LEU A 122 5.21 -8.97 -4.96
CA LEU A 122 5.61 -10.13 -5.77
C LEU A 122 5.66 -9.80 -7.27
N PRO A 123 6.59 -10.38 -8.05
CA PRO A 123 6.50 -10.42 -9.51
C PRO A 123 5.21 -11.11 -10.00
N ASP A 124 4.80 -10.85 -11.24
CA ASP A 124 3.53 -11.40 -11.76
C ASP A 124 3.54 -12.92 -11.83
N GLU A 125 4.66 -13.55 -12.20
CA GLU A 125 4.83 -15.01 -12.22
C GLU A 125 4.67 -15.64 -10.82
N ALA A 126 5.39 -15.10 -9.82
CA ALA A 126 5.29 -15.57 -8.43
C ALA A 126 3.89 -15.32 -7.86
N PHE A 127 3.26 -14.19 -8.17
CA PHE A 127 1.88 -13.92 -7.78
C PHE A 127 0.91 -14.96 -8.36
N CYS A 128 1.04 -15.30 -9.65
CA CYS A 128 0.17 -16.28 -10.29
C CYS A 128 0.35 -17.68 -9.67
N ASN A 129 1.60 -18.13 -9.51
CA ASN A 129 1.88 -19.48 -9.03
C ASN A 129 1.62 -19.64 -7.52
N GLU A 130 2.09 -18.71 -6.69
CA GLU A 130 2.09 -18.87 -5.23
C GLU A 130 0.84 -18.32 -4.55
N VAL A 131 0.19 -17.33 -5.14
CA VAL A 131 -0.96 -16.63 -4.52
C VAL A 131 -2.27 -16.99 -5.23
N ALA A 132 -2.33 -16.77 -6.54
CA ALA A 132 -3.53 -17.07 -7.31
C ALA A 132 -3.71 -18.57 -7.57
N VAL A 133 -2.61 -19.35 -7.52
CA VAL A 133 -2.58 -20.76 -7.92
C VAL A 133 -3.17 -20.92 -9.33
N ALA A 134 -2.70 -20.08 -10.24
CA ALA A 134 -3.14 -19.97 -11.64
C ALA A 134 -1.93 -19.78 -12.54
N THR A 135 -2.10 -19.93 -13.86
CA THR A 135 -0.99 -19.70 -14.78
C THR A 135 -0.84 -18.21 -15.11
N PRO A 136 0.38 -17.72 -15.41
CA PRO A 136 0.57 -16.35 -15.89
C PRO A 136 -0.27 -16.02 -17.13
N LYS A 137 -0.51 -17.01 -17.99
CA LYS A 137 -1.35 -16.87 -19.19
C LYS A 137 -2.81 -16.59 -18.84
N ASP A 138 -3.36 -17.22 -17.80
CA ASP A 138 -4.73 -16.96 -17.34
C ASP A 138 -4.86 -15.52 -16.83
N PHE A 139 -3.83 -15.04 -16.12
CA PHE A 139 -3.79 -13.66 -15.64
C PHE A 139 -3.68 -12.65 -16.78
N GLU A 140 -2.83 -12.89 -17.79
CA GLU A 140 -2.75 -12.05 -18.99
C GLU A 140 -4.06 -12.03 -19.78
N LEU A 141 -4.74 -13.17 -19.88
CA LEU A 141 -6.05 -13.24 -20.53
C LEU A 141 -7.09 -12.44 -19.75
N PHE A 142 -7.10 -12.56 -18.43
CA PHE A 142 -7.97 -11.78 -17.55
C PHE A 142 -7.72 -10.28 -17.70
N GLN A 143 -6.46 -9.82 -17.70
CA GLN A 143 -6.12 -8.40 -17.86
C GLN A 143 -6.69 -7.76 -19.15
N LYS A 144 -6.91 -8.55 -20.21
CA LYS A 144 -7.53 -8.06 -21.46
C LYS A 144 -9.06 -7.86 -21.36
N THR A 145 -9.68 -8.35 -20.29
CA THR A 145 -11.13 -8.27 -20.06
C THR A 145 -11.55 -7.13 -19.12
N VAL A 146 -10.58 -6.42 -18.52
CA VAL A 146 -10.78 -5.40 -17.46
C VAL A 146 -10.66 -3.97 -17.96
#